data_AF-A0A813GC24-F1
#
_entry.id   AF-A0A813GC24-F1
#
_cell.length_a   1.000
_cell.length_b   1.000
_cell.length_c   1.000
_cell.angle_alpha   90.00
_cell.angle_beta   90.00
_cell.angle_gamma   90.00
#
_symmetry.space_group_name_H-M   'P 1'
#
loop_
_entity.id
_entity.type
_entity.pdbx_description
1 polymer ?
#
loop_
_entity_poly.entity_id
_entity_poly.type
_entity_poly.pdbx_seq_one_letter_code
_entity_poly.pdbx_strand_id
1 'polypeptide(L)'
;MHDSRLLIAVFTLLFQARPATGIDLLSTAVNVAAWHNEIKLCRQGSLGQACRWRMNSTDDAPKNFPYLSTSLYYGSPGVAIFLSQVAEATGNSKWREIAAEALEETRDGVAVALSSYGTNAGFYYGLTGLAFGLRAASPTLPHSTEYLAAAVLIEQHVMARVLPFAEASSGAALWNNTDVAHGAAGTGLYLLWAARQEDVSDSHRLLLLDAAARAGQWLLSRQEPVPEGGVRWARGPDTDGEHLHEYFPTFCCGTAGVAYFLLELAQAVASQPALQDELLSTAKQAATHLTLLGKATQPQGFKDIFLLPHGEQGIDRDEFYLGWCGGPPGWARLFVAL
;
A
#
# COMPACT_ATOMS: atom_id res chain seq x y z
N MET A 1 -21.86 -29.80 -20.09
CA MET A 1 -21.99 -30.51 -18.80
C MET A 1 -20.69 -31.26 -18.53
N HIS A 2 -19.70 -30.57 -17.96
CA HIS A 2 -18.62 -31.21 -17.21
C HIS A 2 -18.15 -30.23 -16.14
N ASP A 3 -18.00 -30.78 -14.95
CA ASP A 3 -17.87 -30.13 -13.65
C ASP A 3 -16.38 -29.90 -13.40
N SER A 4 -15.97 -28.64 -13.29
CA SER A 4 -14.58 -28.21 -13.09
C SER A 4 -14.43 -27.54 -11.73
N ARG A 5 -14.65 -28.29 -10.66
CA ARG A 5 -14.16 -27.93 -9.31
C ARG A 5 -12.72 -28.41 -9.19
N LEU A 6 -11.78 -27.58 -9.62
CA LEU A 6 -10.36 -27.82 -9.38
C LEU A 6 -10.03 -27.36 -7.95
N LEU A 7 -9.72 -28.34 -7.10
CA LEU A 7 -9.28 -28.16 -5.73
C LEU A 7 -8.06 -27.23 -5.65
N ILE A 8 -8.18 -26.19 -4.83
CA ILE A 8 -7.04 -25.40 -4.34
C ILE A 8 -6.25 -26.32 -3.39
N ALA A 9 -5.10 -26.80 -3.86
CA ALA A 9 -4.12 -27.46 -3.03
C ALA A 9 -3.47 -26.43 -2.09
N VAL A 10 -3.85 -26.49 -0.81
CA VAL A 10 -3.24 -25.76 0.29
C VAL A 10 -1.79 -26.20 0.43
N PHE A 11 -0.84 -25.32 0.12
CA PHE A 11 0.56 -25.49 0.47
C PHE A 11 0.70 -25.44 2.00
N THR A 12 0.74 -26.62 2.62
CA THR A 12 1.24 -26.81 3.97
C THR A 12 2.77 -26.80 3.88
N LEU A 13 3.37 -25.61 3.95
CA LEU A 13 4.78 -25.50 4.28
C LEU A 13 4.95 -25.99 5.72
N LEU A 14 5.69 -27.08 5.87
CA LEU A 14 6.19 -27.63 7.13
C LEU A 14 7.15 -26.65 7.79
N PHE A 15 6.63 -25.54 8.31
CA PHE A 15 7.12 -25.02 9.57
C PHE A 15 6.34 -25.76 10.64
N GLN A 16 7.04 -26.44 11.56
CA GLN A 16 6.47 -26.70 12.87
C GLN A 16 6.30 -25.34 13.57
N ALA A 17 5.29 -24.58 13.13
CA ALA A 17 4.72 -23.51 13.91
C ALA A 17 4.14 -24.21 15.13
N ARG A 18 4.89 -24.17 16.24
CA ARG A 18 4.22 -24.19 17.53
C ARG A 18 3.14 -23.11 17.42
N PRO A 19 1.83 -23.43 17.54
CA PRO A 19 0.84 -22.37 17.63
C PRO A 19 1.31 -21.43 18.74
N ALA A 20 1.24 -20.12 18.54
CA ALA A 20 1.51 -19.17 19.60
C ALA A 20 0.60 -19.54 20.78
N THR A 21 1.14 -20.27 21.75
CA THR A 21 0.36 -20.87 22.83
C THR A 21 -0.06 -19.74 23.75
N GLY A 22 -1.30 -19.27 23.61
CA GLY A 22 -1.95 -18.38 24.59
C GLY A 22 -2.70 -17.18 24.04
N ILE A 23 -2.61 -16.83 22.75
CA ILE A 23 -3.36 -15.71 22.18
C ILE A 23 -4.37 -16.24 21.16
N ASP A 24 -5.65 -16.16 21.50
CA ASP A 24 -6.73 -16.32 20.54
C ASP A 24 -6.83 -15.03 19.71
N LEU A 25 -6.17 -15.05 18.54
CA LEU A 25 -6.14 -13.93 17.60
C LEU A 25 -7.54 -13.55 17.11
N LEU A 26 -8.45 -14.53 16.99
CA LEU A 26 -9.83 -14.27 16.58
C LEU A 26 -10.58 -13.51 17.67
N SER A 27 -10.47 -13.94 18.93
CA SER A 27 -11.06 -13.19 20.05
C SER A 27 -10.49 -11.78 20.17
N THR A 28 -9.19 -11.61 19.92
CA THR A 28 -8.53 -10.31 19.93
C THR A 28 -9.09 -9.42 18.81
N ALA A 29 -9.23 -9.94 17.59
CA ALA A 29 -9.83 -9.21 16.48
C ALA A 29 -11.29 -8.83 16.76
N VAL A 30 -12.08 -9.71 17.38
CA VAL A 30 -13.46 -9.40 17.78
C VAL A 30 -13.51 -8.29 18.83
N ASN A 31 -12.60 -8.29 19.81
CA ASN A 31 -12.52 -7.23 20.82
C ASN A 31 -12.11 -5.89 20.19
N VAL A 32 -11.18 -5.89 19.24
CA VAL A 32 -10.80 -4.68 18.49
C VAL A 32 -11.97 -4.17 17.62
N ALA A 33 -12.74 -5.07 17.00
CA ALA A 33 -13.95 -4.71 16.26
C ALA A 33 -15.02 -4.08 17.16
N ALA A 34 -15.20 -4.61 18.38
CA ALA A 34 -16.08 -4.03 19.38
C ALA A 34 -15.62 -2.61 19.79
N TRP A 35 -14.33 -2.42 20.05
CA TRP A 35 -13.76 -1.10 20.34
C TRP A 35 -13.98 -0.11 19.19
N HIS A 36 -13.75 -0.51 17.94
CA HIS A 36 -14.05 0.33 16.77
C HIS A 36 -15.51 0.73 16.72
N ASN A 37 -16.43 -0.17 17.06
CA ASN A 37 -17.86 0.13 17.10
C ASN A 37 -18.23 1.13 18.21
N GLU A 38 -17.50 1.18 19.32
CA GLU A 38 -17.76 2.11 20.42
C GLU A 38 -17.29 3.53 20.12
N ILE A 39 -16.19 3.68 19.37
CA ILE A 39 -15.56 4.99 19.12
C ILE A 39 -15.96 5.64 17.80
N LYS A 40 -16.74 4.95 16.96
CA LYS A 40 -17.15 5.47 15.65
C LYS A 40 -18.04 6.69 15.80
N LEU A 41 -17.89 7.63 14.88
CA LEU A 41 -18.75 8.81 14.76
C LEU A 41 -19.57 8.68 13.49
N CYS A 42 -20.89 8.64 13.62
CA CYS A 42 -21.77 8.38 12.50
C CYS A 42 -22.65 9.59 12.16
N ARG A 43 -23.01 9.67 10.88
CA ARG A 43 -23.97 10.61 10.31
C ARG A 43 -24.82 9.90 9.27
N GLN A 44 -25.89 10.55 8.81
CA GLN A 44 -26.64 10.07 7.66
C GLN A 44 -25.81 10.31 6.38
N GLY A 45 -25.43 9.24 5.70
CA GLY A 45 -24.85 9.25 4.36
C GLY A 45 -25.92 9.05 3.27
N SER A 46 -25.49 8.96 2.02
CA SER A 46 -26.42 8.90 0.87
C SER A 46 -27.08 7.53 0.65
N LEU A 47 -26.41 6.42 0.99
CA LEU A 47 -26.97 5.06 0.89
C LEU A 47 -27.33 4.45 2.26
N GLY A 48 -27.01 5.15 3.35
CA GLY A 48 -27.21 4.62 4.69
C GLY A 48 -26.46 5.43 5.74
N GLN A 49 -26.23 4.82 6.90
CA GLN A 49 -25.39 5.42 7.93
C GLN A 49 -23.94 5.42 7.47
N ALA A 50 -23.28 6.59 7.52
CA ALA A 50 -21.86 6.75 7.21
C ALA A 50 -21.09 7.03 8.50
N CYS A 51 -20.09 6.20 8.79
CA CYS A 51 -19.30 6.28 10.02
C CYS A 51 -17.83 6.55 9.73
N ARG A 52 -17.21 7.32 10.63
CA ARG A 52 -15.79 7.67 10.59
C ARG A 52 -15.13 7.44 11.94
N TRP A 53 -13.82 7.23 11.89
CA TRP A 53 -12.96 7.12 13.06
C TRP A 53 -12.10 8.36 13.14
N ARG A 54 -11.94 8.91 14.35
CA ARG A 54 -11.07 10.06 14.55
C ARG A 54 -9.64 9.59 14.38
N MET A 55 -8.91 10.24 13.48
CA MET A 55 -7.46 10.16 13.44
C MET A 55 -6.91 10.58 14.81
N ASN A 56 -6.19 9.67 15.47
CA ASN A 56 -5.48 9.97 16.70
C ASN A 56 -4.04 10.35 16.35
N SER A 57 -3.87 11.55 15.77
CA SER A 57 -2.54 12.09 15.50
C SER A 57 -2.05 12.89 16.69
N THR A 58 -0.78 12.70 17.05
CA THR A 58 -0.09 13.54 18.04
C THR A 58 0.50 14.80 17.43
N ASP A 59 0.49 14.91 16.10
CA ASP A 59 0.90 16.09 15.35
C ASP A 59 -0.34 16.88 14.83
N ASP A 60 -0.10 18.11 14.39
CA ASP A 60 -1.12 18.94 13.74
C ASP A 60 -1.37 18.54 12.27
N ALA A 61 -0.92 17.35 11.83
CA ALA A 61 -1.05 16.90 10.44
C ALA A 61 -2.49 16.92 9.92
N PRO A 62 -3.55 16.58 10.68
CA PRO A 62 -4.92 16.69 10.19
C PRO A 62 -5.37 18.13 9.88
N LYS A 63 -4.75 19.15 10.50
CA LYS A 63 -5.05 20.56 10.18
C LYS A 63 -4.41 20.97 8.86
N ASN A 64 -3.17 20.53 8.63
CA ASN A 64 -2.39 20.89 7.45
C ASN A 64 -2.75 20.02 6.24
N PHE A 65 -3.14 18.77 6.48
CA PHE A 65 -3.49 17.76 5.48
C PHE A 65 -4.81 17.05 5.84
N PRO A 66 -5.96 17.73 5.72
CA PRO A 66 -7.26 17.19 6.13
C PRO A 66 -7.62 15.84 5.48
N TYR A 67 -7.07 15.56 4.29
CA TYR A 67 -7.28 14.32 3.56
C TYR A 67 -6.69 13.08 4.25
N LEU A 68 -5.68 13.25 5.11
CA LEU A 68 -5.11 12.16 5.88
C LEU A 68 -6.18 11.46 6.71
N SER A 69 -7.10 12.22 7.30
CA SER A 69 -8.20 11.68 8.12
C SER A 69 -9.15 10.75 7.38
N THR A 70 -9.16 10.78 6.04
CA THR A 70 -9.97 9.91 5.18
C THR A 70 -9.17 8.82 4.48
N SER A 71 -7.84 8.84 4.61
CA SER A 71 -6.93 7.92 3.91
C SER A 71 -7.07 6.46 4.35
N LEU A 72 -6.43 5.54 3.62
CA LEU A 72 -6.37 4.12 4.02
C LEU A 72 -5.72 3.94 5.40
N TYR A 73 -4.68 4.73 5.69
CA TYR A 73 -3.89 4.59 6.91
C TYR A 73 -4.62 5.07 8.18
N TYR A 74 -5.30 6.22 8.11
CA TYR A 74 -5.96 6.82 9.29
C TYR A 74 -7.48 6.76 9.26
N GLY A 75 -8.08 6.54 8.10
CA GLY A 75 -9.50 6.72 7.87
C GLY A 75 -10.31 5.43 7.86
N SER A 76 -11.59 5.60 7.51
CA SER A 76 -12.56 4.51 7.40
C SER A 76 -12.20 3.37 6.42
N PRO A 77 -11.45 3.57 5.31
CA PRO A 77 -11.15 2.46 4.39
C PRO A 77 -10.38 1.31 5.06
N GLY A 78 -9.39 1.61 5.91
CA GLY A 78 -8.63 0.59 6.64
C GLY A 78 -9.49 -0.15 7.67
N VAL A 79 -10.35 0.59 8.37
CA VAL A 79 -11.31 0.01 9.33
C VAL A 79 -12.33 -0.89 8.62
N ALA A 80 -12.78 -0.50 7.42
CA ALA A 80 -13.71 -1.29 6.62
C ALA A 80 -13.12 -2.65 6.23
N ILE A 81 -11.86 -2.68 5.78
CA ILE A 81 -11.13 -3.92 5.44
C ILE A 81 -11.03 -4.81 6.67
N PHE A 82 -10.63 -4.25 7.82
CA PHE A 82 -10.52 -5.02 9.05
C PHE A 82 -11.87 -5.62 9.46
N LEU A 83 -12.93 -4.81 9.50
CA LEU A 83 -14.26 -5.26 9.91
C LEU A 83 -14.88 -6.25 8.93
N SER A 84 -14.63 -6.12 7.62
CA SER A 84 -15.09 -7.11 6.64
C SER A 84 -14.42 -8.48 6.84
N GLN A 85 -13.12 -8.50 7.16
CA GLN A 85 -12.39 -9.73 7.49
C GLN A 85 -12.87 -10.36 8.80
N VAL A 86 -13.17 -9.55 9.82
CA VAL A 86 -13.79 -10.05 11.06
C VAL A 86 -15.18 -10.63 10.77
N ALA A 87 -15.98 -9.99 9.92
CA ALA A 87 -17.28 -10.50 9.52
C ALA A 87 -17.17 -11.85 8.81
N GLU A 88 -16.21 -12.00 7.90
CA GLU A 88 -15.95 -13.26 7.20
C GLU A 88 -15.49 -14.36 8.17
N ALA A 89 -14.52 -14.07 9.04
CA ALA A 89 -13.97 -15.04 9.98
C ALA A 89 -14.98 -15.52 11.04
N THR A 90 -15.98 -14.69 11.37
CA THR A 90 -16.96 -14.98 12.43
C THR A 90 -18.36 -15.35 11.90
N GLY A 91 -18.66 -15.04 10.64
CA GLY A 91 -20.01 -15.12 10.09
C GLY A 91 -21.01 -14.11 10.68
N ASN A 92 -20.56 -13.17 11.51
CA ASN A 92 -21.44 -12.23 12.21
C ASN A 92 -21.79 -11.02 11.31
N SER A 93 -23.08 -10.90 10.97
CA SER A 93 -23.58 -9.84 10.08
C SER A 93 -23.39 -8.43 10.65
N LYS A 94 -23.32 -8.27 11.97
CA LYS A 94 -23.06 -6.96 12.61
C LYS A 94 -21.77 -6.32 12.10
N TRP A 95 -20.71 -7.11 11.94
CA TRP A 95 -19.42 -6.58 11.48
C TRP A 95 -19.46 -6.20 10.00
N ARG A 96 -20.25 -6.92 9.20
CA ARG A 96 -20.52 -6.58 7.80
C ARG A 96 -21.27 -5.24 7.68
N GLU A 97 -22.28 -5.02 8.53
CA GLU A 97 -23.03 -3.77 8.57
C GLU A 97 -22.11 -2.59 8.91
N ILE A 98 -21.27 -2.72 9.94
CA ILE A 98 -20.36 -1.63 10.35
C ILE A 98 -19.24 -1.42 9.30
N ALA A 99 -18.77 -2.46 8.63
CA ALA A 99 -17.85 -2.33 7.51
C ALA A 99 -18.47 -1.53 6.35
N ALA A 100 -19.75 -1.74 6.05
CA ALA A 100 -20.48 -0.97 5.05
C ALA A 100 -20.61 0.50 5.48
N GLU A 101 -20.97 0.77 6.73
CA GLU A 101 -21.03 2.13 7.28
C GLU A 101 -19.69 2.87 7.16
N ALA A 102 -18.57 2.17 7.30
CA ALA A 102 -17.23 2.72 7.10
C ALA A 102 -16.96 3.08 5.62
N LEU A 103 -17.38 2.22 4.68
CA LEU A 103 -17.23 2.49 3.25
C LEU A 103 -18.17 3.58 2.74
N GLU A 104 -19.34 3.77 3.35
CA GLU A 104 -20.25 4.85 2.94
C GLU A 104 -19.58 6.23 3.06
N GLU A 105 -18.86 6.50 4.15
CA GLU A 105 -18.09 7.75 4.30
C GLU A 105 -17.03 7.90 3.21
N THR A 106 -16.33 6.81 2.89
CA THR A 106 -15.30 6.79 1.84
C THR A 106 -15.91 7.10 0.47
N ARG A 107 -17.04 6.45 0.16
CA ARG A 107 -17.79 6.57 -1.09
C ARG A 107 -18.39 7.98 -1.26
N ASP A 108 -19.03 8.50 -0.21
CA ASP A 108 -19.55 9.88 -0.15
C ASP A 108 -18.42 10.92 -0.35
N GLY A 109 -17.20 10.61 0.12
CA GLY A 109 -16.05 11.50 0.06
C GLY A 109 -15.31 11.54 -1.29
N VAL A 110 -15.57 10.61 -2.22
CA VAL A 110 -14.76 10.47 -3.45
C VAL A 110 -14.71 11.75 -4.28
N ALA A 111 -15.84 12.41 -4.52
CA ALA A 111 -15.85 13.64 -5.33
C ALA A 111 -14.98 14.76 -4.70
N VAL A 112 -15.00 14.88 -3.37
CA VAL A 112 -14.15 15.82 -2.62
C VAL A 112 -12.69 15.41 -2.71
N ALA A 113 -12.39 14.11 -2.60
CA ALA A 113 -11.04 13.59 -2.71
C ALA A 113 -10.40 13.90 -4.08
N LEU A 114 -11.13 13.63 -5.15
CA LEU A 114 -10.67 13.87 -6.52
C LEU A 114 -10.42 15.36 -6.82
N SER A 115 -11.22 16.25 -6.22
CA SER A 115 -11.11 17.71 -6.45
C SER A 115 -10.09 18.40 -5.54
N SER A 116 -9.96 17.96 -4.29
CA SER A 116 -9.18 18.68 -3.27
C SER A 116 -7.71 18.26 -3.21
N TYR A 117 -7.42 16.99 -3.53
CA TYR A 117 -6.06 16.45 -3.47
C TYR A 117 -5.86 15.36 -4.51
N GLY A 118 -6.56 15.45 -5.64
CA GLY A 118 -6.52 14.45 -6.72
C GLY A 118 -5.17 14.29 -7.42
N THR A 119 -4.12 14.92 -6.88
CA THR A 119 -2.73 14.81 -7.28
C THR A 119 -2.01 13.72 -6.47
N ASN A 120 -2.46 13.43 -5.25
CA ASN A 120 -1.85 12.40 -4.39
C ASN A 120 -2.43 11.02 -4.68
N ALA A 121 -1.67 10.20 -5.41
CA ALA A 121 -2.08 8.85 -5.75
C ALA A 121 -1.55 7.77 -4.79
N GLY A 122 -0.76 8.12 -3.76
CA GLY A 122 -0.11 7.17 -2.85
C GLY A 122 -1.06 6.15 -2.21
N PHE A 123 -0.51 5.00 -1.82
CA PHE A 123 -1.32 3.87 -1.36
C PHE A 123 -1.86 4.06 0.06
N TYR A 124 -1.06 4.54 1.00
CA TYR A 124 -1.52 4.67 2.38
C TYR A 124 -2.24 5.99 2.63
N TYR A 125 -1.78 7.06 1.96
CA TYR A 125 -2.25 8.42 2.22
C TYR A 125 -3.00 9.08 1.07
N GLY A 126 -3.06 8.43 -0.09
CA GLY A 126 -3.62 8.99 -1.31
C GLY A 126 -4.81 8.21 -1.86
N LEU A 127 -5.15 8.55 -3.10
CA LEU A 127 -6.33 8.07 -3.79
C LEU A 127 -6.36 6.54 -3.96
N THR A 128 -5.24 5.89 -4.26
CA THR A 128 -5.23 4.43 -4.48
C THR A 128 -5.53 3.65 -3.21
N GLY A 129 -5.25 4.21 -2.03
CA GLY A 129 -5.69 3.65 -0.75
C GLY A 129 -7.20 3.65 -0.56
N LEU A 130 -7.86 4.74 -0.98
CA LEU A 130 -9.32 4.82 -0.94
C LEU A 130 -9.94 3.77 -1.87
N ALA A 131 -9.41 3.66 -3.09
CA ALA A 131 -9.86 2.69 -4.07
C ALA A 131 -9.61 1.24 -3.59
N PHE A 132 -8.48 0.99 -2.93
CA PHE A 132 -8.19 -0.29 -2.28
C PHE A 132 -9.20 -0.63 -1.20
N GLY A 133 -9.51 0.27 -0.28
CA GLY A 133 -10.54 0.00 0.74
C GLY A 133 -11.91 -0.28 0.13
N LEU A 134 -12.33 0.51 -0.85
CA LEU A 134 -13.59 0.32 -1.57
C LEU A 134 -13.66 -1.04 -2.27
N ARG A 135 -12.56 -1.53 -2.88
CA ARG A 135 -12.53 -2.84 -3.53
C ARG A 135 -12.34 -4.00 -2.57
N ALA A 136 -11.38 -3.92 -1.67
CA ALA A 136 -10.98 -5.04 -0.82
C ALA A 136 -12.04 -5.35 0.25
N ALA A 137 -12.75 -4.34 0.76
CA ALA A 137 -13.76 -4.55 1.79
C ALA A 137 -15.15 -4.90 1.22
N SER A 138 -15.50 -4.45 0.01
CA SER A 138 -16.87 -4.52 -0.53
C SER A 138 -17.44 -5.87 -0.98
N PRO A 139 -16.70 -6.94 -1.33
CA PRO A 139 -17.27 -8.08 -2.05
C PRO A 139 -18.43 -8.80 -1.34
N THR A 140 -18.49 -8.70 -0.01
CA THR A 140 -19.55 -9.30 0.80
C THR A 140 -20.47 -8.29 1.47
N LEU A 141 -20.30 -6.99 1.18
CA LEU A 141 -21.05 -5.92 1.82
C LEU A 141 -22.31 -5.56 1.02
N PRO A 142 -23.32 -4.97 1.69
CA PRO A 142 -24.35 -4.19 1.00
C PRO A 142 -23.73 -3.13 0.09
N HIS A 143 -24.39 -2.78 -1.02
CA HIS A 143 -23.95 -1.72 -1.95
C HIS A 143 -22.57 -1.95 -2.60
N SER A 144 -22.15 -3.21 -2.72
CA SER A 144 -20.87 -3.56 -3.36
C SER A 144 -20.71 -2.92 -4.75
N THR A 145 -21.76 -2.91 -5.57
CA THR A 145 -21.73 -2.31 -6.90
C THR A 145 -21.38 -0.82 -6.87
N GLU A 146 -21.95 -0.08 -5.93
CA GLU A 146 -21.71 1.36 -5.74
C GLU A 146 -20.30 1.63 -5.23
N TYR A 147 -19.77 0.80 -4.34
CA TYR A 147 -18.39 0.91 -3.86
C TYR A 147 -17.38 0.61 -4.98
N LEU A 148 -17.62 -0.43 -5.77
CA LEU A 148 -16.77 -0.78 -6.91
C LEU A 148 -16.82 0.32 -7.98
N ALA A 149 -17.99 0.89 -8.25
CA ALA A 149 -18.12 2.04 -9.15
C ALA A 149 -17.30 3.25 -8.66
N ALA A 150 -17.34 3.54 -7.36
CA ALA A 150 -16.55 4.61 -6.75
C ALA A 150 -15.03 4.35 -6.85
N ALA A 151 -14.59 3.09 -6.66
CA ALA A 151 -13.18 2.70 -6.86
C ALA A 151 -12.74 2.90 -8.32
N VAL A 152 -13.59 2.52 -9.30
CA VAL A 152 -13.31 2.70 -10.73
C VAL A 152 -13.16 4.17 -11.09
N LEU A 153 -13.97 5.07 -10.51
CA LEU A 153 -13.81 6.52 -10.73
C LEU A 153 -12.44 7.03 -10.27
N ILE A 154 -11.97 6.54 -9.11
CA ILE A 154 -10.64 6.88 -8.61
C ILE A 154 -9.55 6.33 -9.53
N GLU A 155 -9.67 5.07 -9.95
CA GLU A 155 -8.72 4.45 -10.87
C GLU A 155 -8.62 5.20 -12.19
N GLN A 156 -9.75 5.55 -12.81
CA GLN A 156 -9.78 6.34 -14.04
C GLN A 156 -9.08 7.69 -13.85
N HIS A 157 -9.32 8.36 -12.72
CA HIS A 157 -8.67 9.62 -12.39
C HIS A 157 -7.16 9.47 -12.21
N VAL A 158 -6.70 8.42 -11.53
CA VAL A 158 -5.28 8.09 -11.33
C VAL A 158 -4.63 7.75 -12.66
N MET A 159 -5.18 6.83 -13.44
CA MET A 159 -4.63 6.41 -14.74
C MET A 159 -4.51 7.57 -15.74
N ALA A 160 -5.48 8.49 -15.75
CA ALA A 160 -5.40 9.70 -16.57
C ALA A 160 -4.24 10.64 -16.17
N ARG A 161 -3.67 10.47 -14.97
CA ARG A 161 -2.61 11.31 -14.39
C ARG A 161 -1.29 10.59 -14.21
N VAL A 162 -1.25 9.26 -14.32
CA VAL A 162 -0.02 8.47 -14.53
C VAL A 162 0.40 8.68 -16.00
N LEU A 163 0.82 9.90 -16.31
CA LEU A 163 1.32 10.25 -17.64
C LEU A 163 2.75 9.70 -17.81
N PRO A 164 3.13 9.26 -19.03
CA PRO A 164 4.52 9.02 -19.35
C PRO A 164 5.28 10.35 -19.25
N PHE A 165 6.53 10.31 -18.79
CA PHE A 165 7.40 11.48 -18.90
C PHE A 165 7.69 11.73 -20.37
N ALA A 166 7.04 12.73 -20.96
CA ALA A 166 7.42 13.23 -22.29
C ALA A 166 8.69 14.09 -22.20
N GLU A 167 8.98 14.77 -21.08
CA GLU A 167 10.24 15.53 -20.92
C GLU A 167 10.64 15.70 -19.46
N ALA A 168 11.91 15.37 -19.14
CA ALA A 168 12.60 15.41 -17.84
C ALA A 168 12.39 16.72 -17.01
N SER A 169 11.85 17.76 -17.63
CA SER A 169 11.66 19.10 -17.06
C SER A 169 10.21 19.61 -16.97
N SER A 170 9.17 18.87 -17.37
CA SER A 170 7.79 19.41 -17.40
C SER A 170 6.73 18.68 -16.53
N GLY A 171 7.08 17.63 -15.78
CA GLY A 171 6.10 16.78 -15.08
C GLY A 171 6.03 16.83 -13.54
N ALA A 172 6.80 17.69 -12.88
CA ALA A 172 7.06 17.59 -11.42
C ALA A 172 6.06 18.32 -10.50
N ALA A 173 4.80 18.50 -10.90
CA ALA A 173 3.78 19.08 -10.01
C ALA A 173 2.84 18.05 -9.36
N LEU A 174 2.79 16.81 -9.88
CA LEU A 174 1.74 15.84 -9.52
C LEU A 174 2.24 14.48 -9.01
N TRP A 175 3.51 14.13 -9.23
CA TRP A 175 4.13 12.91 -8.70
C TRP A 175 5.52 13.26 -8.20
N ASN A 176 5.62 13.51 -6.90
CA ASN A 176 6.84 13.98 -6.27
C ASN A 176 7.53 12.89 -5.44
N ASN A 177 6.89 11.71 -5.23
CA ASN A 177 7.37 10.67 -4.32
C ASN A 177 7.47 9.28 -4.96
N THR A 178 8.50 8.53 -4.55
CA THR A 178 8.87 7.22 -5.07
C THR A 178 8.27 6.06 -4.28
N ASP A 179 7.99 6.27 -2.99
CA ASP A 179 7.77 5.21 -2.01
C ASP A 179 6.39 4.51 -2.08
N VAL A 180 6.16 3.56 -1.16
CA VAL A 180 4.91 2.78 -1.07
C VAL A 180 3.79 3.59 -0.43
N ALA A 181 4.06 4.42 0.57
CA ALA A 181 3.00 5.12 1.28
C ALA A 181 2.41 6.32 0.55
N HIS A 182 3.26 7.08 -0.12
CA HIS A 182 2.95 8.37 -0.72
C HIS A 182 3.07 8.31 -2.25
N GLY A 183 3.86 7.37 -2.77
CA GLY A 183 4.42 7.49 -4.11
C GLY A 183 3.97 6.48 -5.15
N ALA A 184 4.75 6.49 -6.23
CA ALA A 184 4.54 5.68 -7.42
C ALA A 184 4.61 4.17 -7.13
N ALA A 185 5.48 3.71 -6.22
CA ALA A 185 5.57 2.28 -5.91
C ALA A 185 4.27 1.75 -5.29
N GLY A 186 3.69 2.48 -4.35
CA GLY A 186 2.42 2.12 -3.72
C GLY A 186 1.26 2.14 -4.70
N THR A 187 1.21 3.20 -5.51
CA THR A 187 0.22 3.33 -6.58
C THR A 187 0.31 2.14 -7.53
N GLY A 188 1.52 1.82 -8.00
CA GLY A 188 1.77 0.70 -8.90
C GLY A 188 1.37 -0.64 -8.28
N LEU A 189 1.69 -0.89 -7.01
CA LEU A 189 1.27 -2.10 -6.29
C LEU A 189 -0.25 -2.24 -6.25
N TYR A 190 -0.97 -1.14 -5.96
CA TYR A 190 -2.43 -1.15 -6.01
C TYR A 190 -2.96 -1.47 -7.40
N LEU A 191 -2.43 -0.82 -8.44
CA LEU A 191 -2.88 -1.03 -9.83
C LEU A 191 -2.66 -2.48 -10.27
N LEU A 192 -1.52 -3.08 -9.92
CA LEU A 192 -1.25 -4.51 -10.15
C LEU A 192 -2.23 -5.41 -9.40
N TRP A 193 -2.51 -5.10 -8.13
CA TRP A 193 -3.48 -5.84 -7.33
C TRP A 193 -4.91 -5.73 -7.90
N ALA A 194 -5.33 -4.53 -8.30
CA ALA A 194 -6.64 -4.26 -8.88
C ALA A 194 -6.81 -5.00 -10.23
N ALA A 195 -5.77 -5.03 -11.06
CA ALA A 195 -5.77 -5.77 -12.32
C ALA A 195 -6.00 -7.29 -12.16
N ARG A 196 -5.66 -7.86 -10.99
CA ARG A 196 -5.85 -9.28 -10.67
C ARG A 196 -7.27 -9.61 -10.19
N GLN A 197 -8.13 -8.61 -9.94
CA GLN A 197 -9.47 -8.86 -9.43
C GLN A 197 -10.40 -9.42 -10.54
N GLU A 198 -11.33 -10.28 -10.14
CA GLU A 198 -12.25 -10.96 -11.05
C GLU A 198 -13.35 -10.05 -11.59
N ASP A 199 -13.75 -9.03 -10.82
CA ASP A 199 -14.77 -8.05 -11.20
C ASP A 199 -14.28 -7.01 -12.22
N VAL A 200 -12.98 -6.98 -12.48
CA VAL A 200 -12.36 -6.03 -13.42
C VAL A 200 -12.47 -6.55 -14.84
N SER A 201 -13.07 -5.73 -15.73
CA SER A 201 -13.17 -6.04 -17.16
C SER A 201 -11.79 -6.09 -17.82
N ASP A 202 -11.67 -6.87 -18.89
CA ASP A 202 -10.40 -7.02 -19.62
C ASP A 202 -9.84 -5.68 -20.12
N SER A 203 -10.70 -4.78 -20.61
CA SER A 203 -10.27 -3.46 -21.08
C SER A 203 -9.73 -2.60 -19.93
N HIS A 204 -10.38 -2.62 -18.77
CA HIS A 204 -9.93 -1.87 -17.60
C HIS A 204 -8.66 -2.48 -17.00
N ARG A 205 -8.56 -3.82 -16.99
CA ARG A 205 -7.35 -4.56 -16.60
C ARG A 205 -6.13 -4.10 -17.39
N LEU A 206 -6.24 -3.99 -18.71
CA LEU A 206 -5.15 -3.53 -19.57
C LEU A 206 -4.71 -2.10 -19.23
N LEU A 207 -5.65 -1.20 -18.93
CA LEU A 207 -5.34 0.18 -18.53
C LEU A 207 -4.62 0.24 -17.17
N LEU A 208 -5.04 -0.58 -16.20
CA LEU A 208 -4.39 -0.67 -14.90
C LEU A 208 -2.94 -1.17 -15.02
N LEU A 209 -2.72 -2.21 -15.85
CA LEU A 209 -1.38 -2.75 -16.10
C LEU A 209 -0.48 -1.75 -16.83
N ASP A 210 -1.00 -1.03 -17.82
CA ASP A 210 -0.26 0.03 -18.52
C ASP A 210 0.15 1.16 -17.56
N ALA A 211 -0.77 1.62 -16.69
CA ALA A 211 -0.46 2.63 -15.69
C ALA A 211 0.59 2.12 -14.67
N ALA A 212 0.50 0.87 -14.22
CA ALA A 212 1.53 0.27 -13.36
C ALA A 212 2.91 0.23 -14.06
N ALA A 213 2.95 -0.14 -15.35
CA ALA A 213 4.18 -0.16 -16.13
C ALA A 213 4.82 1.24 -16.23
N ARG A 214 4.03 2.28 -16.47
CA ARG A 214 4.49 3.67 -16.50
C ARG A 214 5.07 4.12 -15.15
N ALA A 215 4.45 3.73 -14.04
CA ALA A 215 4.97 4.00 -12.70
C ALA A 215 6.34 3.33 -12.47
N GLY A 216 6.50 2.07 -12.90
CA GLY A 216 7.77 1.35 -12.83
C GLY A 216 8.86 1.99 -13.69
N GLN A 217 8.56 2.34 -14.94
CA GLN A 217 9.49 3.05 -15.84
C GLN A 217 9.93 4.40 -15.26
N TRP A 218 9.00 5.14 -14.64
CA TRP A 218 9.36 6.36 -13.94
C TRP A 218 10.33 6.09 -12.78
N LEU A 219 10.05 5.09 -11.93
CA LEU A 219 10.96 4.72 -10.84
C LEU A 219 12.35 4.30 -11.35
N LEU A 220 12.43 3.55 -12.47
CA LEU A 220 13.71 3.22 -13.11
C LEU A 220 14.50 4.48 -13.50
N SER A 221 13.82 5.53 -13.99
CA SER A 221 14.46 6.80 -14.32
C SER A 221 14.89 7.64 -13.09
N ARG A 222 14.41 7.28 -11.90
CA ARG A 222 14.67 7.99 -10.63
C ARG A 222 15.66 7.26 -9.72
N GLN A 223 16.13 6.09 -10.11
CA GLN A 223 17.10 5.34 -9.32
C GLN A 223 18.45 6.08 -9.27
N GLU A 224 19.12 5.97 -8.14
CA GLU A 224 20.43 6.55 -7.91
C GLU A 224 21.43 5.46 -7.53
N PRO A 225 22.61 5.41 -8.16
CA PRO A 225 23.65 4.47 -7.78
C PRO A 225 24.18 4.79 -6.38
N VAL A 226 24.44 3.75 -5.60
CA VAL A 226 25.07 3.87 -4.28
C VAL A 226 26.57 3.61 -4.43
N PRO A 227 27.47 4.47 -3.89
CA PRO A 227 28.92 4.28 -4.03
C PRO A 227 29.42 2.91 -3.54
N GLU A 228 28.83 2.38 -2.48
CA GLU A 228 29.15 1.08 -1.89
C GLU A 228 28.60 -0.11 -2.72
N GLY A 229 27.63 0.15 -3.61
CA GLY A 229 27.06 -0.81 -4.54
C GLY A 229 25.53 -0.88 -4.50
N GLY A 230 24.94 -1.15 -5.67
CA GLY A 230 23.49 -1.22 -5.85
C GLY A 230 22.86 0.14 -6.16
N VAL A 231 21.54 0.23 -5.98
CA VAL A 231 20.76 1.44 -6.25
C VAL A 231 19.79 1.74 -5.11
N ARG A 232 19.40 3.01 -5.01
CA ARG A 232 18.41 3.51 -4.05
C ARG A 232 17.54 4.59 -4.68
N TRP A 233 16.51 5.00 -3.95
CA TRP A 233 15.63 6.10 -4.34
C TRP A 233 15.59 7.15 -3.25
N ALA A 234 15.75 8.41 -3.64
CA ALA A 234 15.39 9.51 -2.77
C ALA A 234 13.88 9.52 -2.54
N ARG A 235 13.48 9.78 -1.31
CA ARG A 235 12.09 10.03 -0.96
C ARG A 235 11.66 11.39 -1.51
N GLY A 236 10.41 11.44 -1.94
CA GLY A 236 9.76 12.70 -2.31
C GLY A 236 9.36 13.55 -1.12
N PRO A 237 8.75 14.72 -1.36
CA PRO A 237 8.07 15.48 -0.32
C PRO A 237 7.07 14.57 0.38
N ASP A 238 7.14 14.51 1.71
CA ASP A 238 6.06 13.95 2.52
C ASP A 238 4.87 14.94 2.52
N THR A 239 3.77 14.53 3.15
CA THR A 239 2.62 15.38 3.42
C THR A 239 3.04 16.64 4.16
N ASP A 240 3.90 16.57 5.18
CA ASP A 240 4.43 17.75 5.91
C ASP A 240 5.45 18.61 5.15
N GLY A 241 5.92 18.17 3.98
CA GLY A 241 6.95 18.86 3.18
C GLY A 241 8.36 18.73 3.75
N GLU A 242 8.53 17.97 4.83
CA GLU A 242 9.82 17.59 5.41
C GLU A 242 10.30 16.29 4.71
N HIS A 243 11.57 15.91 4.89
CA HIS A 243 12.19 14.71 4.27
C HIS A 243 12.52 14.75 2.76
N LEU A 244 12.61 15.94 2.16
CA LEU A 244 13.07 16.09 0.77
C LEU A 244 14.51 15.59 0.59
N HIS A 245 14.73 14.71 -0.38
CA HIS A 245 16.05 14.17 -0.73
C HIS A 245 16.70 13.30 0.36
N GLU A 246 15.89 12.78 1.27
CA GLU A 246 16.32 11.78 2.24
C GLU A 246 16.18 10.37 1.67
N TYR A 247 16.95 9.44 2.23
CA TYR A 247 16.97 8.05 1.79
C TYR A 247 16.55 7.16 2.94
N PHE A 248 15.50 6.38 2.70
CA PHE A 248 15.02 5.38 3.62
C PHE A 248 15.28 4.01 2.97
N PRO A 249 15.87 3.03 3.69
CA PRO A 249 16.06 1.69 3.14
C PRO A 249 14.81 0.82 3.30
N THR A 250 13.80 1.31 4.02
CA THR A 250 12.68 0.53 4.53
C THR A 250 11.56 0.32 3.51
N PHE A 251 10.50 -0.43 3.88
CA PHE A 251 9.44 -0.82 2.96
C PHE A 251 8.44 0.31 2.68
N CYS A 252 7.97 0.98 3.72
CA CYS A 252 6.93 2.02 3.58
C CYS A 252 7.41 3.23 2.80
N CYS A 253 8.60 3.73 3.17
CA CYS A 253 9.10 5.04 2.74
C CYS A 253 10.31 4.95 1.80
N GLY A 254 10.72 3.74 1.39
CA GLY A 254 12.10 3.54 0.97
C GLY A 254 12.36 2.46 -0.08
N THR A 255 13.66 2.25 -0.28
CA THR A 255 14.24 1.40 -1.32
C THR A 255 13.67 -0.01 -1.34
N ALA A 256 13.41 -0.64 -0.18
CA ALA A 256 12.86 -2.00 -0.13
C ALA A 256 11.45 -2.10 -0.75
N GLY A 257 10.60 -1.11 -0.50
CA GLY A 257 9.23 -1.08 -1.04
C GLY A 257 9.21 -0.79 -2.53
N VAL A 258 10.06 0.14 -2.97
CA VAL A 258 10.25 0.45 -4.40
C VAL A 258 10.71 -0.80 -5.15
N ALA A 259 11.76 -1.46 -4.68
CA ALA A 259 12.28 -2.67 -5.31
C ALA A 259 11.28 -3.83 -5.31
N TYR A 260 10.49 -3.98 -4.24
CA TYR A 260 9.41 -4.97 -4.18
C TYR A 260 8.36 -4.72 -5.26
N PHE A 261 7.95 -3.47 -5.46
CA PHE A 261 7.04 -3.11 -6.56
C PHE A 261 7.64 -3.44 -7.94
N LEU A 262 8.90 -3.07 -8.19
CA LEU A 262 9.54 -3.36 -9.49
C LEU A 262 9.56 -4.86 -9.78
N LEU A 263 9.78 -5.69 -8.76
CA LEU A 263 9.75 -7.14 -8.87
C LEU A 263 8.34 -7.69 -9.17
N GLU A 264 7.31 -7.20 -8.47
CA GLU A 264 5.91 -7.55 -8.77
C GLU A 264 5.51 -7.13 -10.19
N LEU A 265 5.97 -5.96 -10.64
CA LEU A 265 5.74 -5.48 -11.99
C LEU A 265 6.44 -6.36 -13.03
N ALA A 266 7.69 -6.77 -12.78
CA ALA A 266 8.45 -7.65 -13.69
C ALA A 266 7.71 -8.96 -13.98
N GLN A 267 6.97 -9.51 -13.00
CA GLN A 267 6.12 -10.68 -13.21
C GLN A 267 4.90 -10.35 -14.08
N ALA A 268 4.29 -9.18 -13.90
CA ALA A 268 3.11 -8.75 -14.63
C ALA A 268 3.39 -8.35 -16.09
N VAL A 269 4.61 -7.92 -16.42
CA VAL A 269 5.02 -7.51 -17.77
C VAL A 269 5.87 -8.55 -18.51
N ALA A 270 5.68 -9.85 -18.21
CA ALA A 270 6.45 -10.94 -18.82
C ALA A 270 6.38 -11.01 -20.37
N SER A 271 5.39 -10.35 -20.99
CA SER A 271 5.29 -10.18 -22.44
C SER A 271 6.21 -9.09 -23.01
N GLN A 272 6.93 -8.36 -22.16
CA GLN A 272 7.89 -7.29 -22.52
C GLN A 272 9.29 -7.62 -21.93
N PRO A 273 10.05 -8.56 -22.55
CA PRO A 273 11.26 -9.11 -21.94
C PRO A 273 12.32 -8.08 -21.55
N ALA A 274 12.53 -7.06 -22.38
CA ALA A 274 13.52 -6.01 -22.09
C ALA A 274 13.17 -5.21 -20.81
N LEU A 275 11.90 -4.83 -20.65
CA LEU A 275 11.43 -4.14 -19.45
C LEU A 275 11.48 -5.08 -18.23
N GLN A 276 11.07 -6.33 -18.39
CA GLN A 276 11.14 -7.34 -17.34
C GLN A 276 12.58 -7.52 -16.81
N ASP A 277 13.55 -7.65 -17.70
CA ASP A 277 14.96 -7.83 -17.35
C ASP A 277 15.52 -6.61 -16.60
N GLU A 278 15.19 -5.40 -17.06
CA GLU A 278 15.61 -4.15 -16.43
C GLU A 278 15.02 -4.00 -15.02
N LEU A 279 13.73 -4.29 -14.85
CA LEU A 279 13.04 -4.28 -13.55
C LEU A 279 13.66 -5.28 -12.57
N LEU A 280 13.88 -6.52 -13.01
CA LEU A 280 14.46 -7.57 -12.16
C LEU A 280 15.91 -7.28 -11.78
N SER A 281 16.71 -6.80 -12.73
CA SER A 281 18.10 -6.37 -12.48
C SER A 281 18.15 -5.24 -11.45
N THR A 282 17.28 -4.25 -11.60
CA THR A 282 17.18 -3.10 -10.69
C THR A 282 16.76 -3.52 -9.29
N ALA A 283 15.76 -4.40 -9.15
CA ALA A 283 15.34 -4.93 -7.84
C ALA A 283 16.47 -5.70 -7.13
N LYS A 284 17.29 -6.47 -7.86
CA LYS A 284 18.47 -7.15 -7.31
C LYS A 284 19.57 -6.19 -6.87
N GLN A 285 19.79 -5.10 -7.63
CA GLN A 285 20.73 -4.06 -7.25
C GLN A 285 20.28 -3.33 -5.97
N ALA A 286 18.98 -3.08 -5.82
CA ALA A 286 18.42 -2.53 -4.59
C ALA A 286 18.61 -3.48 -3.39
N ALA A 287 18.33 -4.78 -3.56
CA ALA A 287 18.58 -5.77 -2.51
C ALA A 287 20.07 -5.88 -2.13
N THR A 288 20.98 -5.66 -3.10
CA THR A 288 22.42 -5.58 -2.85
C THR A 288 22.75 -4.40 -1.93
N HIS A 289 22.25 -3.20 -2.25
CA HIS A 289 22.40 -2.01 -1.40
C HIS A 289 21.90 -2.27 0.03
N LEU A 290 20.68 -2.77 0.17
CA LEU A 290 20.08 -3.05 1.49
C LEU A 290 20.90 -4.07 2.30
N THR A 291 21.45 -5.09 1.64
CA THR A 291 22.32 -6.08 2.29
C THR A 291 23.60 -5.46 2.80
N LEU A 292 24.23 -4.57 2.03
CA LEU A 292 25.44 -3.87 2.43
C LEU A 292 25.16 -2.89 3.57
N LEU A 293 24.05 -2.14 3.48
CA LEU A 293 23.63 -1.21 4.52
C LEU A 293 23.37 -1.93 5.85
N GLY A 294 22.62 -3.03 5.85
CA GLY A 294 22.33 -3.78 7.08
C GLY A 294 23.59 -4.34 7.75
N LYS A 295 24.60 -4.73 6.96
CA LYS A 295 25.92 -5.12 7.50
C LYS A 295 26.68 -3.92 8.08
N ALA A 296 26.63 -2.77 7.42
CA ALA A 296 27.34 -1.58 7.85
C ALA A 296 26.71 -0.91 9.10
N THR A 297 25.44 -1.18 9.37
CA THR A 297 24.64 -0.56 10.44
C THR A 297 24.26 -1.54 11.55
N GLN A 298 24.89 -2.72 11.59
CA GLN A 298 24.59 -3.74 12.58
C GLN A 298 24.72 -3.18 14.01
N PRO A 299 23.66 -3.24 14.85
CA PRO A 299 23.71 -2.74 16.21
C PRO A 299 24.80 -3.44 17.04
N GLN A 300 25.58 -2.66 17.78
CA GLN A 300 26.64 -3.21 18.64
C GLN A 300 26.04 -4.18 19.68
N GLY A 301 26.68 -5.34 19.85
CA GLY A 301 26.25 -6.37 20.80
C GLY A 301 25.22 -7.37 20.26
N PHE A 302 24.65 -7.15 19.08
CA PHE A 302 23.69 -8.06 18.44
C PHE A 302 24.37 -8.87 17.33
N LYS A 303 24.90 -10.05 17.68
CA LYS A 303 25.46 -10.99 16.69
C LYS A 303 24.33 -11.63 15.88
N ASP A 304 24.58 -11.85 14.59
CA ASP A 304 23.68 -12.58 13.68
C ASP A 304 22.27 -11.97 13.48
N ILE A 305 22.14 -10.66 13.69
CA ILE A 305 20.90 -9.92 13.45
C ILE A 305 21.05 -9.04 12.21
N PHE A 306 20.11 -9.18 11.28
CA PHE A 306 20.00 -8.32 10.10
C PHE A 306 18.84 -7.34 10.31
N LEU A 307 19.19 -6.07 10.52
CA LEU A 307 18.25 -4.96 10.62
C LEU A 307 18.66 -3.86 9.64
N LEU A 308 17.67 -3.12 9.17
CA LEU A 308 17.88 -1.90 8.40
C LEU A 308 17.55 -0.71 9.29
N PRO A 309 18.36 0.37 9.25
CA PRO A 309 18.05 1.57 10.00
C PRO A 309 16.78 2.22 9.43
N HIS A 310 16.15 3.09 10.21
CA HIS A 310 14.95 3.80 9.78
C HIS A 310 15.26 4.66 8.55
N GLY A 311 16.35 5.43 8.61
CA GLY A 311 16.90 6.24 7.53
C GLY A 311 18.38 5.92 7.27
N GLU A 312 18.91 6.31 6.11
CA GLU A 312 20.33 6.07 5.79
C GLU A 312 21.27 7.12 6.40
N GLN A 313 20.72 8.21 6.95
CA GLN A 313 21.44 9.41 7.38
C GLN A 313 20.83 9.99 8.66
N GLY A 314 21.54 10.92 9.30
CA GLY A 314 21.02 11.64 10.47
C GLY A 314 20.76 10.76 11.69
N ILE A 315 19.85 11.20 12.54
CA ILE A 315 19.44 10.48 13.76
C ILE A 315 18.78 9.13 13.42
N ASP A 316 18.04 9.06 12.32
CA ASP A 316 17.34 7.88 11.85
C ASP A 316 18.27 6.72 11.45
N ARG A 317 19.58 7.00 11.28
CA ARG A 317 20.60 5.98 10.97
C ARG A 317 20.86 5.03 12.14
N ASP A 318 20.58 5.46 13.37
CA ASP A 318 20.77 4.67 14.58
C ASP A 318 19.44 4.13 15.15
N GLU A 319 18.32 4.37 14.45
CA GLU A 319 16.98 3.91 14.83
C GLU A 319 16.57 2.68 14.03
N PHE A 320 15.97 1.68 14.70
CA PHE A 320 15.58 0.42 14.06
C PHE A 320 14.15 0.06 14.42
N TYR A 321 13.26 0.08 13.43
CA TYR A 321 11.86 -0.28 13.62
C TYR A 321 11.66 -1.80 13.47
N LEU A 322 10.68 -2.32 14.21
CA LEU A 322 10.33 -3.75 14.17
C LEU A 322 8.99 -4.04 13.48
N GLY A 323 8.19 -3.00 13.25
CA GLY A 323 6.89 -3.09 12.56
C GLY A 323 7.02 -3.19 11.04
N TRP A 324 5.88 -3.29 10.34
CA TRP A 324 5.86 -3.44 8.88
C TRP A 324 6.49 -2.26 8.13
N CYS A 325 6.39 -1.04 8.68
CA CYS A 325 6.78 0.17 7.97
C CYS A 325 8.31 0.23 7.78
N GLY A 326 9.04 0.08 8.87
CA GLY A 326 10.50 0.19 8.92
C GLY A 326 11.24 -1.13 9.13
N GLY A 327 10.56 -2.17 9.59
CA GLY A 327 11.17 -3.39 10.12
C GLY A 327 11.04 -4.64 9.24
N PRO A 328 11.56 -5.77 9.75
CA PRO A 328 11.63 -7.03 9.02
C PRO A 328 10.32 -7.47 8.34
N PRO A 329 9.13 -7.34 8.97
CA PRO A 329 7.88 -7.77 8.32
C PRO A 329 7.56 -7.05 7.00
N GLY A 330 8.11 -5.86 6.79
CA GLY A 330 7.99 -5.11 5.53
C GLY A 330 9.12 -5.44 4.56
N TRP A 331 10.35 -5.04 4.90
CA TRP A 331 11.46 -5.09 3.95
C TRP A 331 11.87 -6.53 3.58
N ALA A 332 11.60 -7.53 4.43
CA ALA A 332 11.91 -8.93 4.12
C ALA A 332 11.09 -9.45 2.94
N ARG A 333 9.95 -8.83 2.62
CA ARG A 333 9.11 -9.19 1.47
C ARG A 333 9.87 -9.14 0.14
N LEU A 334 10.75 -8.16 -0.03
CA LEU A 334 11.63 -8.08 -1.20
C LEU A 334 12.52 -9.34 -1.30
N PHE A 335 13.17 -9.72 -0.20
CA PHE A 335 14.08 -10.86 -0.18
C PHE A 335 13.38 -12.21 -0.33
N VAL A 336 12.13 -12.31 0.16
CA VAL A 336 11.31 -13.53 -0.03
C VAL A 336 10.84 -13.66 -1.48
N ALA A 337 10.60 -12.54 -2.16
CA ALA A 337 10.12 -12.53 -3.54
C ALA A 337 11.23 -12.73 -4.59
N LEU A 338 12.50 -12.41 -4.25
CA LEU A 338 13.69 -12.58 -5.09
C LEU A 338 14.18 -14.03 -5.14
#